data_AF-A0A9D4S2X0-F1
#
_entry.id   AF-A0A9D4S2X0-F1
#
_cell.length_a   1.000
_cell.length_b   1.000
_cell.length_c   1.000
_cell.angle_alpha   90.00
_cell.angle_beta   90.00
_cell.angle_gamma   90.00
#
_symmetry.space_group_name_H-M   'P 1'
#
loop_
_entity.id
_entity.type
_entity.pdbx_description
1 polymer ?
#
loop_
_entity_poly.entity_id
_entity_poly.type
_entity_poly.pdbx_seq_one_letter_code
_entity_poly.pdbx_strand_id
1 'polypeptide(L)'
;MRNVGNHLHNVKVLRDGQGQLFVSYRQSHNQRVAADEYGPCPYCYGYYPKKILWRHTQKCKFTMRRDQENDSLSRAACYYQNQKKEALF
;
A
#
# COMPACT_ATOMS: atom_id res chain seq x y z
N MET A 1 11.81 -1.13 1.16
CA MET A 1 10.61 -2.00 1.07
C MET A 1 10.61 -2.65 -0.32
N ARG A 2 10.57 -3.99 -0.44
CA ARG A 2 10.93 -4.70 -1.71
C ARG A 2 9.87 -4.66 -2.83
N ASN A 3 8.59 -4.40 -2.52
CA ASN A 3 7.51 -4.51 -3.52
C ASN A 3 7.15 -3.19 -4.21
N VAL A 4 7.87 -2.09 -3.94
CA VAL A 4 7.53 -0.77 -4.50
C VAL A 4 7.61 -0.78 -6.03
N GLY A 5 8.64 -1.39 -6.62
CA GLY A 5 8.75 -1.53 -8.07
C GLY A 5 7.60 -2.32 -8.68
N ASN A 6 7.23 -3.45 -8.06
CA ASN A 6 6.07 -4.25 -8.49
C ASN A 6 4.77 -3.46 -8.38
N HIS A 7 4.62 -2.63 -7.35
CA HIS A 7 3.45 -1.77 -7.22
C HIS A 7 3.36 -0.72 -8.32
N LEU A 8 4.46 -0.04 -8.65
CA LEU A 8 4.48 0.92 -9.75
C LEU A 8 4.12 0.26 -11.10
N HIS A 9 4.68 -0.92 -11.38
CA HIS A 9 4.32 -1.71 -12.55
C HIS A 9 2.84 -2.10 -12.54
N ASN A 10 2.34 -2.65 -11.44
CA ASN A 10 0.95 -3.10 -11.33
C ASN A 10 -0.04 -1.93 -11.46
N VAL A 11 0.28 -0.75 -10.92
CA VAL A 11 -0.52 0.46 -11.11
C VAL A 11 -0.59 0.83 -12.60
N LYS A 12 0.52 0.74 -13.32
CA LYS A 12 0.54 0.94 -14.78
C LYS A 12 -0.32 -0.09 -15.51
N VAL A 13 -0.16 -1.38 -15.21
CA VAL A 13 -0.97 -2.45 -15.81
C VAL A 13 -2.46 -2.26 -15.57
N LEU A 14 -2.86 -1.88 -14.34
CA LEU A 14 -4.26 -1.62 -14.00
C LEU A 14 -4.81 -0.37 -14.70
N ARG A 15 -3.98 0.67 -14.86
CA ARG A 15 -4.36 1.90 -15.56
C ARG A 15 -4.54 1.66 -17.05
N ASP A 16 -3.57 0.99 -17.66
CA ASP A 16 -3.50 0.80 -19.11
C ASP A 16 -4.38 -0.37 -19.57
N GLY A 17 -4.81 -1.24 -18.63
CA GLY A 17 -5.58 -2.44 -18.91
C GLY A 17 -4.77 -3.53 -19.66
N GLN A 18 -3.45 -3.38 -19.71
CA GLN A 18 -2.56 -4.22 -20.50
C GLN A 18 -1.36 -4.69 -19.69
N GLY A 19 -0.98 -5.96 -19.90
CA GLY A 19 0.14 -6.60 -19.23
C GLY A 19 -0.28 -7.51 -18.07
N GLN A 20 0.71 -8.11 -17.42
CA GLN A 20 0.50 -9.07 -16.32
C GLN A 20 0.79 -8.41 -14.97
N LEU A 21 -0.09 -8.66 -13.98
CA LEU A 21 0.14 -8.25 -12.60
C LEU A 21 1.15 -9.16 -11.89
N PHE A 22 2.09 -8.54 -11.20
CA PHE A 22 2.96 -9.20 -10.23
C PHE A 22 2.26 -9.29 -8.89
N VAL A 23 1.63 -10.43 -8.63
CA VAL A 23 0.87 -10.69 -7.40
C VAL A 23 1.69 -11.44 -6.37
N SER A 24 1.52 -11.11 -5.10
CA SER A 24 2.18 -11.79 -3.98
C SER A 24 1.43 -13.07 -3.57
N TYR A 25 0.20 -13.24 -4.04
CA TYR A 25 -0.61 -14.43 -3.82
C TYR A 25 -1.28 -14.86 -5.11
N ARG A 26 -0.92 -16.05 -5.60
CA ARG A 26 -1.56 -16.70 -6.74
C ARG A 26 -2.64 -17.65 -6.23
N GLN A 27 -3.85 -17.57 -6.79
CA GLN A 27 -4.86 -18.59 -6.51
C GLN A 27 -4.53 -19.89 -7.24
N SER A 28 -5.16 -20.99 -6.83
CA SER A 28 -5.01 -22.27 -7.51
C SER A 28 -5.41 -22.14 -8.98
N HIS A 29 -4.86 -23.01 -9.82
CA HIS A 29 -5.01 -22.97 -11.28
C HIS A 29 -6.49 -22.96 -11.75
N ASN A 30 -7.40 -23.43 -10.91
CA ASN A 30 -8.84 -23.52 -11.18
C ASN A 30 -9.62 -22.25 -10.81
N GLN A 31 -9.00 -21.28 -10.13
CA GLN A 31 -9.62 -20.00 -9.80
C GLN A 31 -8.95 -18.88 -10.60
N ARG A 32 -9.63 -18.44 -11.67
CA ARG A 32 -9.27 -17.20 -12.36
C ARG A 32 -9.84 -16.04 -11.56
N VAL A 33 -8.97 -15.12 -11.16
CA VAL A 33 -9.34 -13.86 -10.50
C VAL A 33 -8.99 -12.75 -11.46
N ALA A 34 -9.95 -11.85 -11.69
CA ALA A 34 -9.73 -10.75 -12.60
C ALA A 34 -8.67 -9.77 -12.03
N ALA A 35 -7.94 -9.07 -12.90
CA ALA A 35 -6.85 -8.21 -12.47
C ALA A 35 -7.30 -7.09 -11.53
N ASP A 36 -8.49 -6.55 -11.78
CA ASP A 36 -9.19 -5.54 -10.97
C ASP A 36 -9.68 -6.06 -9.62
N GLU A 37 -9.75 -7.37 -9.42
CA GLU A 37 -10.06 -7.99 -8.12
C GLU A 37 -8.82 -8.09 -7.21
N TYR A 38 -7.64 -7.71 -7.68
CA TYR A 38 -6.45 -7.56 -6.86
C TYR A 38 -6.33 -6.14 -6.29
N GLY A 39 -5.77 -6.04 -5.09
CA GLY A 39 -5.44 -4.76 -4.47
C GLY A 39 -4.10 -4.79 -3.75
N PRO A 40 -3.40 -3.64 -3.68
CA PRO A 40 -2.16 -3.55 -2.92
C PRO A 40 -2.44 -3.56 -1.41
N CYS A 41 -1.60 -4.28 -0.67
CA CYS A 41 -1.51 -4.08 0.76
C CYS A 41 -0.93 -2.69 1.04
N PRO A 42 -1.58 -1.86 1.88
CA PRO A 42 -1.05 -0.56 2.24
C PRO A 42 0.37 -0.67 2.85
N TYR A 43 0.63 -1.67 3.66
CA TYR A 43 1.86 -1.73 4.44
C TYR A 43 3.04 -2.32 3.68
N CYS A 44 2.80 -3.26 2.78
CA CYS A 44 3.87 -4.01 2.12
C CYS A 44 3.86 -3.89 0.60
N TYR A 45 2.85 -3.23 0.01
CA TYR A 45 2.63 -3.09 -1.43
C TYR A 45 2.54 -4.40 -2.22
N GLY A 46 2.38 -5.54 -1.52
CA GLY A 46 2.08 -6.82 -2.16
C GLY A 46 0.64 -6.86 -2.66
N TYR A 47 0.40 -7.44 -3.83
CA TYR A 47 -0.94 -7.53 -4.41
C TYR A 47 -1.60 -8.85 -4.01
N TYR A 48 -2.80 -8.74 -3.45
CA TYR A 48 -3.63 -9.85 -3.00
C TYR A 48 -5.04 -9.71 -3.57
N PRO A 49 -5.76 -10.82 -3.78
CA PRO A 49 -7.20 -10.77 -4.05
C PRO A 49 -7.92 -9.99 -2.94
N LYS A 50 -8.81 -9.07 -3.30
CA LYS A 50 -9.59 -8.23 -2.36
C LYS A 50 -10.24 -9.08 -1.26
N LYS A 51 -10.74 -10.28 -1.60
CA LYS A 51 -11.37 -11.24 -0.66
C LYS A 51 -10.48 -11.68 0.50
N ILE A 52 -9.15 -11.66 0.34
CA ILE A 52 -8.19 -12.02 1.40
C ILE A 52 -7.36 -10.84 1.91
N LEU A 53 -7.39 -9.72 1.20
CA LEU A 53 -6.57 -8.54 1.50
C LEU A 53 -6.82 -8.03 2.93
N TRP A 54 -8.07 -7.95 3.36
CA TRP A 54 -8.45 -7.52 4.70
C TRP A 54 -7.85 -8.40 5.83
N ARG A 55 -7.70 -9.71 5.57
CA ARG A 55 -7.09 -10.65 6.52
C ARG A 55 -5.58 -10.51 6.51
N HIS A 56 -5.00 -10.26 5.33
CA HIS A 56 -3.57 -9.97 5.22
C HIS A 56 -3.20 -8.71 5.96
N THR A 57 -3.95 -7.60 5.81
CA THR A 57 -3.62 -6.32 6.44
C THR A 57 -3.56 -6.40 7.96
N GLN A 58 -4.43 -7.19 8.58
CA GLN A 58 -4.42 -7.43 10.03
C GLN A 58 -3.19 -8.19 10.54
N LYS A 59 -2.60 -9.06 9.71
CA LYS A 59 -1.44 -9.89 10.06
C LYS A 59 -0.18 -9.47 9.31
N CYS A 60 -0.19 -8.31 8.66
CA CYS A 60 0.91 -7.89 7.82
C CYS A 60 2.12 -7.58 8.70
N LYS A 61 3.26 -8.22 8.43
CA LYS A 61 4.50 -7.97 9.17
C LYS A 61 5.01 -6.52 9.02
N PHE A 62 4.43 -5.75 8.11
CA PHE A 62 4.81 -4.37 7.82
C PHE A 62 3.84 -3.35 8.43
N THR A 63 2.77 -3.76 9.13
CA THR A 63 1.77 -2.85 9.73
C THR A 63 2.41 -1.78 10.61
N MET A 64 3.36 -2.18 11.47
CA MET A 64 4.09 -1.29 12.38
C MET A 64 4.92 -0.20 11.69
N ARG A 65 5.24 -0.33 10.40
CA ARG A 65 6.05 0.69 9.69
C ARG A 65 5.24 1.92 9.31
N ARG A 66 3.96 1.75 8.98
CA ARG A 66 3.11 2.86 8.56
C ARG A 66 2.63 3.68 9.75
N ASP A 67 2.42 3.03 10.90
CA ASP A 67 2.07 3.74 12.14
C ASP A 67 3.20 4.68 12.56
N GLN A 68 4.47 4.24 12.44
CA GLN A 68 5.62 5.11 12.66
C GLN A 68 5.71 6.25 11.64
N GLU A 69 5.52 6.00 10.35
CA GLU A 69 5.55 7.07 9.32
C GLU A 69 4.40 8.08 9.50
N ASN A 70 3.19 7.64 9.82
CA ASN A 70 2.05 8.53 10.09
C ASN A 70 2.25 9.35 11.36
N ASP A 71 2.85 8.77 12.38
CA ASP A 71 3.20 9.44 13.63
C ASP A 71 4.32 10.47 13.41
N SER A 72 5.35 10.12 12.63
CA SER A 72 6.40 11.08 12.20
C SER A 72 5.83 12.23 11.36
N LEU A 73 4.94 11.95 10.41
CA LEU A 73 4.27 12.97 9.59
C LEU A 73 3.36 13.86 10.43
N SER A 74 2.61 13.29 11.39
CA SER A 74 1.77 14.07 12.32
C SER A 74 2.60 14.96 13.23
N ARG A 75 3.73 14.46 13.77
CA ARG A 75 4.66 15.28 14.57
C ARG A 75 5.30 16.40 13.75
N ALA A 76 5.74 16.10 12.51
CA ALA A 76 6.31 17.10 11.61
C ALA A 76 5.29 18.18 11.23
N ALA A 77 4.04 17.79 10.95
CA ALA A 77 2.95 18.73 10.69
C ALA A 77 2.66 19.63 11.90
N CYS A 78 2.62 19.05 13.12
CA CYS A 78 2.45 19.78 14.36
C CYS A 78 3.60 20.78 14.60
N TYR A 79 4.85 20.35 14.43
CA TYR A 79 6.02 21.22 14.57
C TYR A 79 5.96 22.44 13.64
N TYR A 80 5.68 22.23 12.35
CA TYR A 80 5.54 23.33 11.38
C TYR A 80 4.38 24.29 11.70
N GLN A 81 3.26 23.76 12.19
CA GLN A 81 2.11 24.59 12.58
C GLN A 81 2.42 25.46 13.80
N ASN A 82 3.17 24.95 14.78
CA ASN A 82 3.58 25.72 15.97
C ASN A 82 4.62 26.78 15.61
N GLN A 83 5.60 26.46 14.76
CA GLN A 83 6.59 27.45 14.29
C GLN A 83 5.94 28.64 13.55
N LYS A 84 4.89 28.39 12.76
CA LYS A 84 4.10 29.46 12.11
C LYS A 84 3.33 30.33 13.09
N LYS A 85 2.86 29.78 14.22
CA LYS A 85 2.16 30.55 15.26
C LYS A 85 3.10 31.45 16.05
N GLU A 86 4.33 31.02 16.29
CA GLU A 86 5.35 31.81 17.01
C GLU A 86 5.99 32.91 16.15
N ALA A 87 6.01 32.76 14.82
CA ALA A 87 6.54 33.76 13.89
C ALA A 87 5.56 34.90 13.54
N LEU A 88 4.38 34.92 14.16
CA LEU A 88 3.30 35.90 13.92
C LEU A 88 3.12 36.91 15.08
N PHE A 89 4.07 36.95 16.01
CA PHE A 89 4.21 37.95 17.08
C PHE A 89 5.47 38.78 16.89
#